data_AF-A0A1G2R650-F1
#
_entry.id   AF-A0A1G2R650-F1
#
_cell.length_a   1.000
_cell.length_b   1.000
_cell.length_c   1.000
_cell.angle_alpha   90.00
_cell.angle_beta   90.00
_cell.angle_gamma   90.00
#
_symmetry.space_group_name_H-M   'P 1'
#
loop_
_entity.id
_entity.type
_entity.pdbx_description
1 polymer ?
#
loop_
_entity_poly.entity_id
_entity_poly.type
_entity_poly.pdbx_seq_one_letter_code
_entity_poly.pdbx_strand_id
1 'polypeptide(L)'
;MQNIPLRTQFRKTRSLSARSAVFLFVFLGIFLGVVGFLAFQNLRIYQKRSELSNIAKELKAQVSALEQRKLQLEAGIVEVQSVEYQEKVLREQGLYQKPGEEVVTVLSPEQSQEQDKKQETRVWWNPTTWFK
;
A
#
# COMPACT_ATOMS: atom_id res chain seq x y z
N MET A 1 18.61 72.96 58.18
CA MET A 1 18.26 71.65 57.58
C MET A 1 16.76 71.46 57.74
N GLN A 2 15.98 71.58 56.67
CA GLN A 2 14.53 71.41 56.70
C GLN A 2 14.19 69.95 56.36
N ASN A 3 13.44 69.29 57.23
CA ASN A 3 13.01 67.91 57.07
C ASN A 3 11.79 67.86 56.13
N ILE A 4 11.94 67.18 54.99
CA ILE A 4 10.85 66.92 54.03
C ILE A 4 10.04 65.73 54.56
N PRO A 5 8.72 65.85 54.81
CA PRO A 5 7.91 64.68 55.11
C PRO A 5 7.65 63.90 53.82
N LEU A 6 8.28 62.74 53.68
CA LEU A 6 7.94 61.74 52.66
C LEU A 6 6.55 61.15 53.00
N ARG A 7 5.51 61.80 52.49
CA ARG A 7 4.12 61.33 52.61
C ARG A 7 3.88 60.24 51.57
N THR A 8 4.23 59.00 51.91
CA THR A 8 3.88 57.82 51.10
C THR A 8 2.38 57.57 51.18
N GLN A 9 1.64 58.10 50.19
CA GLN A 9 0.24 57.76 50.03
C GLN A 9 0.15 56.33 49.50
N PHE A 10 -0.17 55.37 50.37
CA PHE A 10 -0.57 54.04 49.95
C PHE A 10 -1.86 54.17 49.12
N ARG A 11 -1.71 54.01 47.79
CA ARG A 11 -2.83 53.92 46.85
C ARG A 11 -3.73 52.76 47.29
N LYS A 12 -4.91 53.09 47.81
CA LYS A 12 -6.00 52.13 48.06
C LYS A 12 -6.31 51.44 46.74
N THR A 13 -5.96 50.17 46.61
CA THR A 13 -6.34 49.35 45.46
C THR A 13 -7.86 49.33 45.43
N ARG A 14 -8.46 49.79 44.32
CA ARG A 14 -9.91 49.70 44.11
C ARG A 14 -10.25 48.22 44.11
N SER A 15 -10.82 47.71 45.20
CA SER A 15 -11.28 46.33 45.25
C SER A 15 -12.34 46.19 44.17
N LEU A 16 -12.13 45.26 43.24
CA LEU A 16 -13.13 44.86 42.27
C LEU A 16 -14.44 44.61 43.03
N SER A 17 -15.49 45.34 42.68
CA SER A 17 -16.82 45.12 43.25
C SER A 17 -17.18 43.64 43.11
N ALA A 18 -17.71 43.00 44.14
CA ALA A 18 -18.03 41.57 44.11
C ALA A 18 -18.87 41.17 42.88
N ARG A 19 -19.73 42.08 42.39
CA ARG A 19 -20.48 41.90 41.14
C ARG A 19 -19.57 41.80 39.90
N SER A 20 -18.56 42.65 39.80
CA SER A 20 -17.60 42.63 38.68
C SER A 20 -16.75 41.36 38.67
N ALA A 21 -16.40 40.82 39.84
CA ALA A 21 -15.69 39.54 39.94
C ALA A 21 -16.56 38.38 39.43
N VAL A 22 -17.83 38.31 39.84
CA VAL A 22 -18.77 37.28 39.37
C VAL A 22 -18.95 37.33 37.85
N PHE A 23 -19.13 38.53 37.27
CA PHE A 23 -19.22 38.68 35.82
C PHE A 23 -17.96 38.19 35.09
N LEU A 24 -16.78 38.48 35.61
CA LEU A 24 -15.51 37.99 35.04
C LEU A 24 -15.40 36.47 35.09
N PHE A 25 -15.78 35.83 36.19
CA PHE A 25 -15.73 34.37 36.30
C PHE A 25 -16.73 33.68 35.35
N VAL A 26 -17.95 34.22 35.21
CA VAL A 26 -18.93 33.70 34.25
C VAL A 26 -18.41 33.85 32.82
N PHE A 27 -17.89 35.03 32.47
CA PHE A 27 -17.31 35.28 31.15
C PHE A 27 -16.12 34.34 30.87
N LEU A 28 -15.23 34.17 31.84
CA LEU A 28 -14.08 33.29 31.72
C LEU A 28 -14.49 31.82 31.55
N GLY A 29 -15.53 31.37 32.25
CA GLY A 29 -16.08 30.02 32.10
C GLY A 29 -16.62 29.77 30.70
N ILE A 30 -17.41 30.71 30.16
CA ILE A 30 -17.93 30.63 28.79
C ILE A 30 -16.77 30.65 27.78
N PHE A 31 -15.81 31.54 27.97
CA PHE A 31 -14.64 31.67 27.11
C PHE A 31 -13.81 30.37 27.07
N LEU A 32 -13.52 29.79 28.24
CA LEU A 32 -12.83 28.50 28.35
C LEU A 32 -13.63 27.36 27.73
N GLY A 33 -14.96 27.36 27.87
CA GLY A 33 -15.83 26.39 27.23
C GLY A 33 -15.74 26.43 25.71
N VAL A 34 -15.79 27.62 25.11
CA VAL A 34 -15.65 27.81 23.67
C VAL A 34 -14.25 27.40 23.20
N VAL A 35 -13.19 27.88 23.86
CA VAL A 35 -11.81 27.53 23.51
C VAL A 35 -11.56 26.03 23.63
N GLY A 36 -12.06 25.40 24.70
CA GLY A 36 -11.95 23.95 24.91
C GLY A 36 -12.69 23.15 23.83
N PHE A 37 -13.91 23.56 23.47
CA PHE A 37 -14.67 22.95 22.39
C PHE A 37 -13.95 23.05 21.04
N LEU A 38 -13.42 24.23 20.71
CA LEU A 38 -12.64 24.44 19.48
C LEU A 38 -11.36 23.61 19.48
N ALA A 39 -10.63 23.56 20.60
CA ALA A 39 -9.42 22.75 20.72
C ALA A 39 -9.70 21.26 20.52
N PHE A 40 -10.76 20.74 21.16
CA PHE A 40 -11.18 19.34 21.03
C PHE A 40 -11.53 18.99 19.58
N GLN A 41 -12.33 19.84 18.92
CA GLN A 41 -12.70 19.62 17.52
C GLN A 41 -11.49 19.70 16.58
N ASN A 42 -10.57 20.63 16.84
CA ASN A 42 -9.37 20.78 16.03
C ASN A 42 -8.47 19.53 16.13
N LEU A 43 -8.28 18.98 17.34
CA LEU A 43 -7.52 17.73 17.53
C LEU A 43 -8.18 16.56 16.79
N ARG A 44 -9.51 16.43 16.89
CA ARG A 44 -10.26 15.37 16.20
C ARG A 44 -10.14 15.47 14.67
N ILE A 45 -10.20 16.69 14.14
CA ILE A 45 -10.02 16.96 12.70
C ILE A 45 -8.58 16.66 12.27
N TYR A 46 -7.59 17.00 13.09
CA TYR A 46 -6.19 16.73 12.80
C TYR A 46 -5.89 15.23 12.67
N GLN A 47 -6.42 14.41 13.58
CA GLN A 47 -6.30 12.96 13.50
C GLN A 47 -6.87 12.42 12.19
N LYS A 48 -8.10 12.81 11.84
CA LYS A 48 -8.75 12.41 10.58
C LYS A 48 -7.94 12.84 9.34
N ARG A 49 -7.36 14.04 9.36
CA ARG A 49 -6.52 14.52 8.25
C ARG A 49 -5.26 13.69 8.07
N SER A 50 -4.61 13.27 9.16
CA SER A 50 -3.43 12.41 9.09
C SER A 50 -3.73 11.04 8.51
N GLU A 51 -4.85 10.44 8.92
CA GLU A 51 -5.30 9.13 8.44
C GLU A 51 -5.63 9.17 6.94
N LEU A 52 -6.44 10.16 6.52
CA LEU A 52 -6.77 10.36 5.10
C LEU A 52 -5.52 10.67 4.24
N SER A 53 -4.56 11.42 4.78
CA SER A 53 -3.29 11.71 4.11
C SER A 53 -2.46 10.45 3.90
N ASN A 54 -2.40 9.57 4.91
CA ASN A 54 -1.69 8.30 4.80
C ASN A 54 -2.36 7.37 3.78
N ILE A 55 -3.69 7.25 3.82
CA ILE A 55 -4.45 6.46 2.84
C ILE A 55 -4.22 7.00 1.42
N ALA A 56 -4.24 8.32 1.24
CA ALA A 56 -3.99 8.93 -0.07
C ALA A 56 -2.56 8.65 -0.58
N LYS A 57 -1.57 8.68 0.30
CA LYS A 57 -0.18 8.32 -0.04
C LYS A 57 -0.06 6.86 -0.43
N GLU A 58 -0.70 5.96 0.32
CA GLU A 58 -0.70 4.53 0.03
C GLU A 58 -1.35 4.23 -1.32
N LEU A 59 -2.55 4.79 -1.58
CA LEU A 59 -3.23 4.64 -2.86
C LEU A 59 -2.36 5.15 -4.02
N LYS A 60 -1.70 6.30 -3.85
CA LYS A 60 -0.80 6.84 -4.86
C LYS A 60 0.39 5.92 -5.13
N ALA A 61 0.96 5.32 -4.08
CA ALA A 61 2.03 4.34 -4.23
C ALA A 61 1.54 3.09 -4.99
N GLN A 62 0.36 2.58 -4.65
CA GLN A 62 -0.24 1.43 -5.35
C GLN A 62 -0.48 1.73 -6.84
N VAL A 63 -1.02 2.91 -7.17
CA VAL A 63 -1.21 3.35 -8.56
C VAL A 63 0.13 3.38 -9.31
N SER A 64 1.16 3.99 -8.72
CA SER A 64 2.49 4.05 -9.36
C SER A 64 3.12 2.66 -9.58
N ALA A 65 2.93 1.73 -8.63
CA ALA A 65 3.40 0.36 -8.77
C ALA A 65 2.64 -0.40 -9.88
N LEU A 66 1.32 -0.19 -9.98
CA LEU A 66 0.49 -0.75 -11.05
C LEU A 66 0.88 -0.20 -12.42
N GLU A 67 1.16 1.09 -12.54
CA GLU A 67 1.65 1.70 -13.78
C GLU A 67 3.01 1.12 -14.21
N GLN A 68 3.95 0.96 -13.27
CA GLN A 68 5.24 0.32 -13.54
C GLN A 68 5.08 -1.14 -13.99
N ARG A 69 4.21 -1.91 -13.32
CA ARG A 69 3.87 -3.28 -13.71
C ARG A 69 3.29 -3.32 -15.12
N LYS A 70 2.37 -2.42 -15.44
CA LYS A 70 1.77 -2.32 -16.78
C LYS A 70 2.85 -2.08 -17.84
N LEU A 71 3.76 -1.12 -17.62
CA LEU A 71 4.85 -0.84 -18.56
C LEU A 71 5.79 -2.04 -18.75
N GLN A 72 6.11 -2.76 -17.68
CA GLN A 72 6.91 -3.99 -17.76
C GLN A 72 6.20 -5.09 -18.57
N LEU A 73 4.90 -5.28 -18.34
CA LEU A 73 4.10 -6.24 -19.10
C LEU A 73 3.98 -5.85 -20.56
N GLU A 74 3.77 -4.57 -20.88
CA GLU A 74 3.72 -4.07 -22.25
C GLU A 74 5.06 -4.29 -22.97
N ALA A 75 6.19 -4.02 -22.31
CA ALA A 75 7.51 -4.33 -22.86
C ALA A 75 7.70 -5.83 -23.13
N GLY A 76 7.29 -6.68 -22.19
CA GLY A 76 7.34 -8.14 -22.37
C GLY A 76 6.41 -8.64 -23.48
N ILE A 77 5.24 -8.02 -23.68
CA ILE A 77 4.35 -8.35 -24.81
C ILE A 77 5.02 -8.03 -26.14
N VAL A 78 5.68 -6.87 -26.25
CA VAL A 78 6.42 -6.49 -27.47
C VAL A 78 7.54 -7.49 -27.75
N GLU A 79 8.25 -7.94 -26.72
CA GLU A 79 9.30 -8.96 -26.86
C GLU A 79 8.72 -10.30 -27.33
N VAL A 80 7.63 -10.77 -26.72
CA VAL A 80 6.98 -12.04 -27.08
C VAL A 80 6.34 -12.00 -28.48
N GLN A 81 5.84 -10.83 -28.92
CA GLN A 81 5.30 -10.66 -30.26
C GLN A 81 6.39 -10.54 -31.34
N SER A 82 7.66 -10.36 -30.97
CA SER A 82 8.74 -10.30 -31.94
C SER A 82 8.89 -11.64 -32.67
N VAL A 83 9.19 -11.56 -33.97
CA VAL A 83 9.38 -12.75 -34.83
C VAL A 83 10.55 -13.59 -34.32
N GLU A 84 11.60 -12.96 -33.79
CA GLU A 84 12.76 -13.64 -33.22
C GLU A 84 12.40 -14.47 -31.98
N TYR A 85 11.60 -13.92 -31.06
CA TYR A 85 11.17 -14.66 -29.87
C TYR A 85 10.26 -15.84 -30.25
N GLN A 86 9.31 -15.62 -31.17
CA GLN A 86 8.44 -16.69 -31.66
C GLN A 86 9.25 -17.81 -32.34
N GLU A 87 10.22 -17.45 -33.19
CA GLU A 87 11.10 -18.42 -33.82
C GLU A 87 11.96 -19.18 -32.80
N LYS A 88 12.50 -18.48 -31.80
CA LYS A 88 13.26 -19.10 -30.72
C LYS A 88 12.43 -20.12 -29.95
N VAL A 89 11.20 -19.76 -29.55
CA VAL A 89 10.28 -20.68 -28.86
C VAL A 89 9.93 -21.88 -29.75
N LEU A 90 9.66 -21.67 -31.04
CA LEU A 90 9.38 -22.74 -31.98
C LEU A 90 10.56 -23.71 -32.16
N ARG A 91 11.80 -23.21 -32.15
CA ARG A 91 13.01 -24.04 -32.23
C ARG A 91 13.29 -24.79 -30.93
N GLU A 92 13.23 -24.10 -29.78
CA GLU A 92 13.57 -24.68 -28.47
C GLU A 92 12.51 -25.65 -27.95
N GLN A 93 11.23 -25.30 -28.08
CA GLN A 93 10.11 -26.07 -27.51
C GLN A 93 9.37 -26.89 -28.57
N GLY A 94 9.29 -26.38 -29.79
CA GLY A 94 8.53 -27.00 -30.88
C GLY A 94 9.35 -27.90 -31.79
N LEU A 95 10.68 -27.92 -31.67
CA LEU A 95 11.61 -28.62 -32.58
C LEU A 95 11.34 -28.32 -34.06
N TYR A 96 10.79 -27.14 -34.36
CA TYR A 96 10.38 -26.75 -35.70
C TYR A 96 11.60 -26.40 -36.57
N GLN A 97 11.60 -26.87 -37.82
CA GLN A 97 12.72 -26.76 -38.75
C GLN A 97 12.39 -25.81 -39.91
N LYS A 98 13.36 -25.00 -40.32
CA LYS A 98 13.31 -24.30 -41.60
C LYS A 98 13.74 -25.26 -42.72
N PRO A 99 13.23 -25.09 -43.95
CA PRO A 99 13.62 -25.94 -45.08
C PRO A 99 15.13 -25.84 -45.31
N GLY A 100 15.85 -26.94 -45.13
CA GLY A 100 17.31 -27.05 -45.30
C GLY A 100 18.13 -27.20 -44.00
N GLU A 101 17.50 -27.29 -42.83
CA GLU A 101 18.18 -27.48 -41.54
C GLU A 101 18.04 -28.95 -41.05
N GLU A 102 19.08 -29.53 -40.44
CA GLU A 102 19.08 -30.92 -39.94
C GLU A 102 19.20 -30.92 -38.40
N VAL A 103 18.22 -31.52 -37.69
CA VAL A 103 18.17 -31.56 -36.22
C VAL A 103 18.66 -32.91 -35.71
N VAL A 104 19.66 -32.89 -34.83
CA VAL A 104 20.21 -34.09 -34.18
C VAL A 104 19.76 -34.13 -32.72
N THR A 105 18.82 -35.03 -32.40
CA THR A 105 18.39 -35.27 -31.01
C THR A 105 19.32 -36.31 -30.37
N VAL A 106 20.13 -35.89 -29.39
CA VAL A 106 20.98 -36.79 -28.61
C VAL A 106 20.16 -37.36 -27.46
N LEU A 107 19.75 -38.62 -27.57
CA LEU A 107 19.08 -39.35 -26.49
C LEU A 107 20.12 -39.84 -25.48
N SER A 108 19.90 -39.57 -24.19
CA SER A 108 20.73 -40.11 -23.12
C SER A 108 20.62 -41.64 -23.09
N PRO A 109 21.74 -42.37 -22.90
CA PRO A 109 21.79 -43.82 -23.03
C PRO A 109 20.91 -44.59 -22.05
N GLU A 110 20.46 -43.96 -20.95
CA GLU A 110 19.52 -44.57 -20.00
C GLU A 110 18.09 -44.69 -20.54
N GLN A 111 17.69 -43.90 -21.54
CA GLN A 111 16.34 -43.98 -22.13
C GLN A 111 16.19 -45.03 -23.23
N SER A 112 17.30 -45.56 -23.75
CA SER A 112 17.25 -46.59 -24.80
C SER A 112 16.96 -48.00 -24.27
N GLN A 113 16.88 -48.21 -22.96
CA GLN A 113 16.61 -49.53 -22.36
C GLN A 113 15.16 -49.73 -21.87
N GLU A 114 14.28 -48.74 -21.97
CA GLU A 114 12.88 -48.87 -21.53
C GLU A 114 11.84 -48.99 -22.66
N GLN A 115 12.23 -48.83 -23.93
CA GLN A 115 11.26 -48.94 -25.03
C GLN A 115 10.79 -50.37 -25.36
N ASP A 116 11.38 -51.40 -24.74
CA ASP A 116 10.97 -52.81 -24.94
C ASP A 116 10.22 -53.44 -23.75
N LYS A 117 9.83 -52.66 -22.72
CA LYS A 117 9.02 -53.21 -21.61
C LYS A 117 7.69 -52.49 -21.46
N LYS A 118 6.64 -53.25 -21.81
CA LYS A 118 5.22 -53.07 -21.49
C LYS A 118 4.47 -51.98 -22.28
N GLN A 119 3.96 -52.39 -23.43
CA GLN A 119 2.58 -52.04 -23.79
C GLN A 119 1.64 -52.71 -22.77
N GLU A 120 1.48 -52.10 -21.60
CA GLU A 120 0.28 -52.31 -20.80
C GLU A 120 -0.87 -51.62 -21.51
N THR A 121 -1.84 -52.42 -21.96
CA THR A 121 -3.08 -51.94 -22.55
C THR A 121 -3.75 -50.97 -21.56
N ARG A 122 -3.79 -49.68 -21.91
CA ARG A 122 -4.52 -48.66 -21.14
C ARG A 122 -6.02 -48.92 -21.29
N VAL A 123 -6.57 -49.73 -20.40
CA VAL A 123 -8.01 -49.95 -20.30
C VAL A 123 -8.65 -48.69 -19.71
N TRP A 124 -9.26 -47.88 -20.58
CA TRP A 124 -9.92 -46.60 -20.24
C TRP A 124 -11.07 -46.78 -19.24
N TRP A 125 -11.79 -47.90 -19.28
CA TRP A 125 -13.01 -48.12 -18.48
C TRP A 125 -12.96 -49.44 -17.72
N ASN A 126 -13.14 -49.39 -16.39
CA ASN A 126 -13.26 -50.58 -15.56
C ASN A 126 -14.51 -50.48 -14.65
N PRO A 127 -15.61 -51.21 -14.93
CA PRO A 127 -16.85 -51.13 -14.16
C PRO A 127 -16.80 -51.84 -12.80
N THR A 128 -15.72 -52.57 -12.50
CA THR A 128 -15.64 -53.44 -11.32
C THR A 128 -15.10 -52.75 -10.06
N THR A 129 -14.70 -51.48 -10.15
CA THR A 129 -14.11 -50.73 -9.03
C THR A 129 -15.12 -50.22 -8.00
N TRP A 130 -16.43 -50.38 -8.21
CA TRP A 130 -17.47 -49.81 -7.34
C TRP A 130 -18.14 -50.80 -6.37
N PHE A 131 -17.76 -52.08 -6.38
CA PHE A 131 -18.36 -53.11 -5.53
C PHE A 131 -17.40 -53.65 -4.46
N LYS A 132 -16.57 -52.78 -3.87
CA LYS A 132 -15.68 -53.14 -2.76
C LYS A 132 -15.91 -52.26 -1.54
#